data_AF-A0A7W9CDJ8-F1
#
_entry.id   AF-A0A7W9CDJ8-F1
#
_cell.length_a   1.000
_cell.length_b   1.000
_cell.length_c   1.000
_cell.angle_alpha   90.00
_cell.angle_beta   90.00
_cell.angle_gamma   90.00
#
_symmetry.space_group_name_H-M   'P 1'
#
loop_
_entity.id
_entity.type
_entity.pdbx_description
1 polymer ?
#
loop_
_entity_poly.entity_id
_entity_poly.type
_entity_poly.pdbx_seq_one_letter_code
_entity_poly.pdbx_strand_id
1 'polypeptide(L)'
;MTFAALQPLADRAALFAALRQDALTAAVDGLGEHRWDADLAAGTLTFSSTANPADTMVTRPHLIATIAPGPRSLLWAWAHPQGDPQGVAAQLREYGSQYGLEELTQSEVPFPEDTGADLDAWIAGAAHQIGAIAVEITGRSPYYSAPIGGGTRAVFLLDAPVPPTTVAEAVTKAPRILSGLDLSDARSAVWDAARLAGWNMEWTDADFTGATVSDASGSATFQFDDQARIIGIGSSLGS
;
A
#
# COMPACT_ATOMS: atom_id res chain seq x y z
N MET A 1 -18.06 1.38 -1.53
CA MET A 1 -17.08 0.28 -1.66
C MET A 1 -16.43 0.39 -3.03
N THR A 2 -15.19 -0.08 -3.18
CA THR A 2 -14.43 -0.10 -4.44
C THR A 2 -14.52 -1.50 -5.06
N PHE A 3 -13.43 -2.15 -5.47
CA PHE A 3 -13.45 -3.49 -6.05
C PHE A 3 -13.59 -4.57 -4.94
N ALA A 4 -14.81 -5.00 -4.64
CA ALA A 4 -15.11 -5.85 -3.49
C ALA A 4 -14.34 -7.20 -3.49
N ALA A 5 -14.22 -7.85 -4.65
CA ALA A 5 -13.53 -9.14 -4.77
C ALA A 5 -12.03 -9.06 -4.40
N LEU A 6 -11.43 -7.88 -4.54
CA LEU A 6 -10.02 -7.66 -4.24
C LEU A 6 -9.79 -7.11 -2.81
N GLN A 7 -10.85 -6.75 -2.09
CA GLN A 7 -10.75 -6.15 -0.76
C GLN A 7 -9.95 -7.00 0.24
N PRO A 8 -10.09 -8.34 0.29
CA PRO A 8 -9.30 -9.15 1.23
C PRO A 8 -7.79 -8.99 1.08
N LEU A 9 -7.28 -8.74 -0.14
CA LEU A 9 -5.85 -8.49 -0.36
C LEU A 9 -5.41 -7.12 0.16
N ALA A 10 -6.25 -6.10 0.02
CA ALA A 10 -5.99 -4.78 0.57
C ALA A 10 -6.01 -4.79 2.11
N ASP A 11 -6.98 -5.49 2.71
CA ASP A 11 -7.14 -5.59 4.17
C ASP A 11 -5.93 -6.25 4.82
N ARG A 12 -5.40 -7.31 4.19
CA ARG A 12 -4.19 -8.02 4.62
C ARG A 12 -2.96 -7.13 4.69
N ALA A 13 -2.69 -6.35 3.64
CA ALA A 13 -1.56 -5.43 3.66
C ALA A 13 -1.85 -4.11 4.39
N ALA A 14 -3.07 -3.86 4.91
CA ALA A 14 -3.49 -2.54 5.36
C ALA A 14 -2.56 -1.92 6.41
N LEU A 15 -2.16 -2.69 7.42
CA LEU A 15 -1.25 -2.21 8.48
C LEU A 15 0.13 -1.85 7.91
N PHE A 16 0.73 -2.75 7.12
CA PHE A 16 2.04 -2.50 6.51
C PHE A 16 1.99 -1.33 5.54
N ALA A 17 1.03 -1.34 4.62
CA ALA A 17 0.84 -0.27 3.66
C ALA A 17 0.70 1.08 4.37
N ALA A 18 -0.09 1.19 5.45
CA ALA A 18 -0.22 2.41 6.22
C ALA A 18 1.09 2.87 6.86
N LEU A 19 1.88 1.96 7.44
CA LEU A 19 3.21 2.26 7.98
C LEU A 19 4.18 2.78 6.91
N ARG A 20 4.12 2.21 5.70
CA ARG A 20 4.96 2.62 4.58
C ARG A 20 4.51 3.94 3.96
N GLN A 21 3.20 4.17 3.88
CA GLN A 21 2.64 5.47 3.48
C GLN A 21 3.02 6.56 4.47
N ASP A 22 2.97 6.28 5.77
CA ASP A 22 3.40 7.22 6.79
C ASP A 22 4.88 7.60 6.67
N ALA A 23 5.74 6.62 6.37
CA ALA A 23 7.17 6.87 6.12
C ALA A 23 7.39 7.72 4.86
N LEU A 24 6.63 7.46 3.78
CA LEU A 24 6.68 8.27 2.57
C LEU A 24 6.24 9.71 2.85
N THR A 25 5.08 9.88 3.51
CA THR A 25 4.55 11.19 3.89
C THR A 25 5.55 11.96 4.75
N ALA A 26 6.14 11.34 5.78
CA ALA A 26 7.13 12.00 6.61
C ALA A 26 8.39 12.43 5.83
N ALA A 27 8.85 11.61 4.89
CA ALA A 27 10.00 11.96 4.05
C ALA A 27 9.70 13.13 3.12
N VAL A 28 8.51 13.14 2.52
CA VAL A 28 8.06 14.19 1.59
C VAL A 28 7.74 15.49 2.34
N ASP A 29 7.08 15.41 3.51
CA ASP A 29 6.79 16.57 4.37
C ASP A 29 8.08 17.26 4.84
N GLY A 30 9.18 16.51 4.97
CA GLY A 30 10.51 17.06 5.26
C GLY A 30 11.02 18.04 4.20
N LEU A 31 10.47 18.02 2.97
CA LEU A 31 10.76 18.98 1.90
C LEU A 31 9.96 20.29 2.04
N GLY A 32 9.00 20.34 2.96
CA GLY A 32 8.01 21.42 3.06
C GLY A 32 6.98 21.35 1.93
N GLU A 33 6.53 22.52 1.46
CA GLU A 33 5.71 22.59 0.25
C GLU A 33 6.51 22.04 -0.94
N HIS A 34 5.92 21.11 -1.68
CA HIS A 34 6.62 20.35 -2.71
C HIS A 34 5.72 20.10 -3.92
N ARG A 35 6.36 19.83 -5.05
CA ARG A 35 5.74 19.28 -6.26
C ARG A 35 6.30 17.90 -6.53
N TRP A 36 5.63 17.14 -7.38
CA TRP A 36 6.17 15.92 -7.94
C TRP A 36 6.24 16.03 -9.46
N ASP A 37 7.24 15.36 -10.03
CA ASP A 37 7.48 15.30 -11.47
C ASP A 37 7.83 13.86 -11.87
N ALA A 38 7.36 13.41 -13.03
CA ALA A 38 7.75 12.14 -13.61
C ALA A 38 8.58 12.37 -14.87
N ASP A 39 9.78 11.79 -14.92
CA ASP A 39 10.60 11.72 -16.12
C ASP A 39 10.55 10.29 -16.65
N LEU A 40 9.75 10.10 -17.70
CA LEU A 40 9.54 8.79 -18.32
C LEU A 40 10.79 8.28 -19.06
N ALA A 41 11.67 9.18 -19.52
CA ALA A 41 12.89 8.80 -20.20
C ALA A 41 13.95 8.34 -19.20
N ALA A 42 14.06 9.03 -18.05
CA ALA A 42 14.93 8.64 -16.96
C ALA A 42 14.35 7.49 -16.11
N GLY A 43 13.04 7.24 -16.20
CA GLY A 43 12.34 6.25 -15.37
C GLY A 43 12.34 6.66 -13.90
N THR A 44 12.11 7.95 -13.62
CA THR A 44 12.13 8.52 -12.26
C THR A 44 10.85 9.28 -11.95
N LEU A 45 10.51 9.31 -10.67
CA LEU A 45 9.56 10.24 -10.08
C LEU A 45 10.31 11.01 -8.99
N THR A 46 10.20 12.33 -9.02
CA THR A 46 10.95 13.21 -8.11
C THR A 46 9.99 14.09 -7.36
N PHE A 47 10.09 14.10 -6.03
CA PHE A 47 9.50 15.14 -5.20
C PHE A 47 10.53 16.25 -5.01
N SER A 48 10.14 17.50 -5.24
CA SER A 48 11.02 18.66 -5.16
C SER A 48 10.39 19.74 -4.29
N SER A 49 11.15 20.30 -3.35
CA SER A 49 10.69 21.46 -2.58
C SER A 49 10.42 22.64 -3.52
N THR A 50 9.31 23.34 -3.29
CA THR A 50 9.01 24.58 -4.02
C THR A 50 9.83 25.76 -3.50
N ALA A 51 10.24 25.72 -2.23
CA ALA A 51 11.07 26.75 -1.60
C ALA A 51 12.55 26.62 -1.98
N ASN A 52 13.07 25.39 -2.08
CA ASN A 52 14.45 25.11 -2.50
C ASN A 52 14.50 23.92 -3.47
N PRO A 53 14.48 24.14 -4.79
CA PRO A 53 14.43 23.05 -5.79
C PRO A 53 15.64 22.10 -5.80
N ALA A 54 16.73 22.41 -5.08
CA ALA A 54 17.84 21.48 -4.89
C ALA A 54 17.51 20.36 -3.89
N ASP A 55 16.55 20.61 -2.98
CA ASP A 55 16.07 19.63 -2.01
C ASP A 55 15.05 18.72 -2.69
N THR A 56 15.46 17.48 -2.94
CA THR A 56 14.67 16.52 -3.71
C THR A 56 14.69 15.13 -3.09
N MET A 57 13.64 14.37 -3.37
CA MET A 57 13.59 12.94 -3.15
C MET A 57 13.28 12.26 -4.50
N VAL A 58 14.29 11.61 -5.07
CA VAL A 58 14.16 10.86 -6.32
C VAL A 58 13.83 9.40 -6.01
N THR A 59 12.85 8.85 -6.72
CA THR A 59 12.44 7.44 -6.62
C THR A 59 12.30 6.83 -8.01
N ARG A 60 12.38 5.50 -8.09
CA ARG A 60 12.00 4.75 -9.29
C ARG A 60 10.54 4.31 -9.19
N PRO A 61 9.66 4.80 -10.07
CA PRO A 61 8.27 4.40 -10.12
C PRO A 61 8.08 3.12 -10.95
N HIS A 62 7.22 2.23 -10.47
CA HIS A 62 6.71 1.07 -11.20
C HIS A 62 5.22 1.26 -11.39
N LEU A 63 4.78 1.55 -12.61
CA LEU A 63 3.36 1.72 -12.92
C LEU A 63 2.63 0.39 -12.67
N ILE A 64 1.53 0.45 -11.91
CA ILE A 64 0.69 -0.70 -11.58
C ILE A 64 -0.62 -0.66 -12.34
N ALA A 65 -1.30 0.48 -12.31
CA ALA A 65 -2.57 0.68 -12.99
C ALA A 65 -2.83 2.17 -13.25
N THR A 66 -3.72 2.44 -14.19
CA THR A 66 -4.40 3.73 -14.34
C THR A 66 -5.89 3.54 -14.08
N ILE A 67 -6.52 4.51 -13.42
CA ILE A 67 -7.93 4.48 -13.07
C ILE A 67 -8.55 5.78 -13.59
N ALA A 68 -9.45 5.68 -14.56
CA ALA A 68 -9.90 6.83 -15.34
C ALA A 68 -11.43 6.97 -15.37
N PRO A 69 -11.98 8.18 -15.16
CA PRO A 69 -13.42 8.40 -15.16
C PRO A 69 -14.04 8.30 -16.56
N GLY A 70 -13.26 8.59 -17.62
CA GLY A 70 -13.72 8.53 -19.02
C GLY A 70 -14.18 7.13 -19.44
N PRO A 71 -13.29 6.12 -19.44
CA PRO A 71 -13.67 4.73 -19.73
C PRO A 71 -14.42 4.05 -18.57
N ARG A 72 -14.43 4.67 -17.38
CA ARG A 72 -14.98 4.10 -16.13
C ARG A 72 -14.38 2.73 -15.82
N SER A 73 -13.05 2.68 -15.83
CA SER A 73 -12.32 1.44 -15.67
C SER A 73 -10.95 1.67 -15.02
N LEU A 74 -10.44 0.56 -14.49
CA LEU A 74 -9.03 0.38 -14.16
C LEU A 74 -8.34 -0.36 -15.31
N LEU A 75 -7.23 0.17 -15.80
CA LEU A 75 -6.37 -0.47 -16.79
C LEU A 75 -5.05 -0.86 -16.15
N TRP A 76 -4.73 -2.16 -16.14
CA TRP A 76 -3.47 -2.63 -15.57
C TRP A 76 -2.27 -2.27 -16.44
N ALA A 77 -1.14 -1.96 -15.82
CA ALA A 77 0.07 -1.54 -16.53
C ALA A 77 0.63 -2.64 -17.44
N TRP A 78 0.45 -3.92 -17.11
CA TRP A 78 0.90 -5.03 -17.97
C TRP A 78 0.11 -5.11 -19.29
N ALA A 79 -1.07 -4.48 -19.36
CA ALA A 79 -1.90 -4.35 -20.56
C ALA A 79 -1.87 -2.92 -21.16
N HIS A 80 -1.27 -1.97 -20.45
CA HIS A 80 -1.26 -0.57 -20.86
C HIS A 80 -0.30 -0.37 -22.06
N PRO A 81 -0.68 0.37 -23.12
CA PRO A 81 0.19 0.55 -24.30
C PRO A 81 1.55 1.20 -24.00
N GLN A 82 1.62 2.00 -22.94
CA GLN A 82 2.85 2.63 -22.45
C GLN A 82 3.41 1.95 -21.20
N GLY A 83 2.80 0.85 -20.76
CA GLY A 83 3.27 0.08 -19.61
C GLY A 83 4.32 -0.95 -20.02
N ASP A 84 4.87 -1.64 -19.01
CA ASP A 84 5.79 -2.75 -19.20
C ASP A 84 5.03 -4.08 -19.00
N PRO A 85 4.77 -4.86 -20.08
CA PRO A 85 4.07 -6.14 -19.99
C PRO A 85 4.75 -7.20 -19.12
N GLN A 86 6.04 -7.02 -18.83
CA GLN A 86 6.86 -7.90 -17.99
C GLN A 86 7.32 -7.18 -16.70
N GLY A 87 6.83 -5.97 -16.45
CA GLY A 87 7.18 -5.17 -15.28
C GLY A 87 6.53 -5.70 -14.01
N VAL A 88 6.63 -4.93 -12.92
CA VAL A 88 6.08 -5.30 -11.60
C VAL A 88 4.60 -5.67 -11.66
N ALA A 89 3.82 -4.99 -12.51
CA ALA A 89 2.39 -5.27 -12.67
C ALA A 89 2.08 -6.70 -13.18
N ALA A 90 3.01 -7.35 -13.89
CA ALA A 90 2.82 -8.72 -14.39
C ALA A 90 2.66 -9.73 -13.24
N GLN A 91 3.27 -9.48 -12.08
CA GLN A 91 3.13 -10.32 -10.88
C GLN A 91 1.69 -10.35 -10.37
N LEU A 92 0.92 -9.27 -10.54
CA LEU A 92 -0.49 -9.24 -10.16
C LEU A 92 -1.31 -10.17 -11.07
N ARG A 93 -1.02 -10.18 -12.37
CA ARG A 93 -1.66 -11.11 -13.33
C ARG A 93 -1.31 -12.56 -13.04
N GLU A 94 -0.04 -12.83 -12.72
CA GLU A 94 0.43 -14.17 -12.33
C GLU A 94 -0.27 -14.65 -11.06
N TYR A 95 -0.32 -13.80 -10.04
CA TYR A 95 -1.06 -14.07 -8.80
C TYR A 95 -2.54 -14.32 -9.09
N GLY A 96 -3.18 -13.49 -9.90
CA GLY A 96 -4.57 -13.67 -10.30
C GLY A 96 -4.82 -15.01 -11.01
N SER A 97 -3.91 -15.41 -11.90
CA SER A 97 -4.00 -16.68 -12.61
C SER A 97 -3.81 -17.87 -11.67
N GLN A 98 -2.90 -17.76 -10.70
CA GLN A 98 -2.63 -18.81 -9.73
C GLN A 98 -3.80 -19.05 -8.76
N TYR A 99 -4.47 -17.98 -8.33
CA TYR A 99 -5.52 -18.03 -7.30
C TYR A 99 -6.94 -17.86 -7.85
N GLY A 100 -7.11 -17.73 -9.16
CA GLY A 100 -8.42 -17.60 -9.81
C GLY A 100 -9.11 -16.25 -9.55
N LEU A 101 -8.35 -15.16 -9.46
CA LEU A 101 -8.87 -13.81 -9.28
C LEU A 101 -8.99 -13.11 -10.64
N GLU A 102 -10.19 -13.11 -11.20
CA GLU A 102 -10.47 -12.64 -12.56
C GLU A 102 -10.06 -11.18 -12.75
N GLU A 103 -10.35 -10.31 -11.78
CA GLU A 103 -10.07 -8.87 -11.84
C GLU A 103 -8.57 -8.55 -11.98
N LEU A 104 -7.68 -9.44 -11.54
CA LEU A 104 -6.23 -9.27 -11.73
C LEU A 104 -5.73 -9.76 -13.09
N THR A 105 -6.54 -10.55 -13.81
CA THR A 105 -6.18 -11.18 -15.09
C THR A 105 -6.84 -10.52 -16.31
N GLN A 106 -7.95 -9.81 -16.11
CA GLN A 106 -8.55 -8.97 -17.14
C GLN A 106 -7.69 -7.74 -17.38
N SER A 107 -7.40 -7.40 -18.64
CA SER A 107 -6.60 -6.22 -19.00
C SER A 107 -7.16 -4.92 -18.42
N GLU A 108 -8.49 -4.80 -18.47
CA GLU A 108 -9.24 -3.65 -18.04
C GLU A 108 -10.43 -4.12 -17.20
N VAL A 109 -10.56 -3.56 -16.00
CA VAL A 109 -11.62 -3.91 -15.04
C VAL A 109 -12.62 -2.75 -15.00
N PRO A 110 -13.89 -2.97 -15.38
CA PRO A 110 -14.89 -1.92 -15.33
C PRO A 110 -15.19 -1.52 -13.88
N PHE A 111 -15.59 -0.26 -13.67
CA PHE A 111 -16.09 0.17 -12.37
C PHE A 111 -17.35 -0.63 -12.01
N PRO A 112 -17.55 -0.97 -10.72
CA PRO A 112 -18.78 -1.56 -10.23
C PRO A 112 -20.01 -0.73 -10.62
N GLU A 113 -21.14 -1.40 -10.89
CA GLU A 113 -22.39 -0.73 -11.29
C GLU A 113 -22.92 0.23 -10.22
N ASP A 114 -22.65 -0.06 -8.94
CA ASP A 114 -23.05 0.73 -7.77
C ASP A 114 -22.07 1.88 -7.44
N THR A 115 -21.13 2.19 -8.34
CA THR A 115 -20.24 3.35 -8.19
C THR A 115 -21.07 4.63 -8.09
N GLY A 116 -20.98 5.29 -6.94
CA GLY A 116 -21.77 6.49 -6.61
C GLY A 116 -21.45 7.73 -7.46
N ALA A 117 -22.17 8.81 -7.19
CA ALA A 117 -22.06 10.06 -7.95
C ALA A 117 -20.73 10.81 -7.72
N ASP A 118 -20.09 10.64 -6.56
CA ASP A 118 -18.77 11.21 -6.27
C ASP A 118 -17.66 10.33 -6.84
N LEU A 119 -17.47 10.45 -8.15
CA LEU A 119 -16.53 9.62 -8.90
C LEU A 119 -15.07 9.91 -8.52
N ASP A 120 -14.74 11.16 -8.19
CA ASP A 120 -13.39 11.55 -7.83
C ASP A 120 -12.98 10.91 -6.49
N ALA A 121 -13.86 10.97 -5.48
CA ALA A 121 -13.62 10.28 -4.21
C ALA A 121 -13.55 8.76 -4.37
N TRP A 122 -14.40 8.19 -5.23
CA TRP A 122 -14.39 6.75 -5.50
C TRP A 122 -13.08 6.32 -6.18
N ILE A 123 -12.63 7.03 -7.22
CA ILE A 123 -11.36 6.75 -7.92
C ILE A 123 -10.18 6.92 -6.97
N ALA A 124 -10.22 7.91 -6.09
CA ALA A 124 -9.20 8.09 -5.07
C ALA A 124 -9.11 6.86 -4.14
N GLY A 125 -10.24 6.40 -3.61
CA GLY A 125 -10.31 5.18 -2.80
C GLY A 125 -9.84 3.94 -3.55
N ALA A 126 -10.26 3.77 -4.80
CA ALA A 126 -9.86 2.64 -5.64
C ALA A 126 -8.34 2.63 -5.86
N ALA A 127 -7.72 3.78 -6.09
CA ALA A 127 -6.28 3.89 -6.24
C ALA A 127 -5.52 3.45 -4.97
N HIS A 128 -6.02 3.78 -3.79
CA HIS A 128 -5.43 3.34 -2.52
C HIS A 128 -5.61 1.83 -2.29
N GLN A 129 -6.78 1.28 -2.63
CA GLN A 129 -7.03 -0.16 -2.58
C GLN A 129 -6.04 -0.92 -3.47
N ILE A 130 -5.90 -0.48 -4.72
CA ILE A 130 -5.00 -1.10 -5.71
C ILE A 130 -3.54 -0.97 -5.31
N GLY A 131 -3.16 0.16 -4.73
CA GLY A 131 -1.83 0.35 -4.14
C GLY A 131 -1.55 -0.68 -3.04
N ALA A 132 -2.49 -0.88 -2.11
CA ALA A 132 -2.35 -1.88 -1.04
C ALA A 132 -2.27 -3.33 -1.58
N ILE A 133 -3.10 -3.67 -2.57
CA ILE A 133 -3.05 -4.97 -3.25
C ILE A 133 -1.69 -5.21 -3.91
N ALA A 134 -1.14 -4.20 -4.57
CA ALA A 134 0.17 -4.30 -5.20
C ALA A 134 1.28 -4.49 -4.14
N VAL A 135 1.17 -3.83 -2.99
CA VAL A 135 2.08 -4.04 -1.84
C VAL A 135 1.99 -5.50 -1.35
N GLU A 136 0.77 -6.01 -1.12
CA GLU A 136 0.54 -7.37 -0.64
C GLU A 136 1.22 -8.43 -1.53
N ILE A 137 0.99 -8.32 -2.84
CA ILE A 137 1.43 -9.32 -3.82
C ILE A 137 2.93 -9.23 -4.09
N THR A 138 3.47 -8.02 -4.21
CA THR A 138 4.85 -7.82 -4.68
C THR A 138 5.88 -7.65 -3.56
N GLY A 139 5.42 -7.36 -2.34
CA GLY A 139 6.28 -6.95 -1.23
C GLY A 139 6.92 -5.57 -1.37
N ARG A 140 6.69 -4.87 -2.49
CA ARG A 140 7.24 -3.53 -2.73
C ARG A 140 6.40 -2.48 -2.05
N SER A 141 7.04 -1.44 -1.53
CA SER A 141 6.38 -0.33 -0.86
C SER A 141 7.35 0.86 -0.77
N PRO A 142 6.87 2.09 -0.60
CA PRO A 142 5.46 2.52 -0.55
C PRO A 142 4.82 2.55 -1.94
N TYR A 143 3.49 2.74 -2.00
CA TYR A 143 2.78 3.06 -3.24
C TYR A 143 2.52 4.57 -3.34
N TYR A 144 2.29 5.10 -4.53
CA TYR A 144 1.87 6.50 -4.74
C TYR A 144 0.72 6.57 -5.74
N SER A 145 -0.33 7.32 -5.38
CA SER A 145 -1.47 7.57 -6.24
C SER A 145 -1.37 8.98 -6.85
N ALA A 146 -0.81 9.08 -8.04
CA ALA A 146 -0.55 10.33 -8.73
C ALA A 146 -1.77 10.80 -9.54
N PRO A 147 -2.31 12.02 -9.32
CA PRO A 147 -3.30 12.61 -10.22
C PRO A 147 -2.61 13.03 -11.52
N ILE A 148 -2.99 12.44 -12.66
CA ILE A 148 -2.37 12.72 -13.97
C ILE A 148 -3.24 13.57 -14.90
N GLY A 149 -4.29 14.19 -14.36
CA GLY A 149 -5.21 15.06 -15.08
C GLY A 149 -6.52 14.38 -15.50
N GLY A 150 -7.55 15.19 -15.76
CA GLY A 150 -8.87 14.71 -16.20
C GLY A 150 -9.55 13.72 -15.25
N GLY A 151 -9.28 13.82 -13.94
CA GLY A 151 -9.77 12.89 -12.90
C GLY A 151 -9.08 11.52 -12.90
N THR A 152 -8.11 11.28 -13.79
CA THR A 152 -7.38 10.02 -13.85
C THR A 152 -6.31 9.95 -12.76
N ARG A 153 -6.19 8.80 -12.11
CA ARG A 153 -5.10 8.48 -11.17
C ARG A 153 -4.22 7.37 -11.73
N ALA A 154 -2.91 7.55 -11.67
CA ALA A 154 -1.93 6.49 -11.86
C ALA A 154 -1.47 5.95 -10.51
N VAL A 155 -1.41 4.64 -10.36
CA VAL A 155 -0.91 3.96 -9.16
C VAL A 155 0.49 3.44 -9.43
N PHE A 156 1.44 3.86 -8.61
CA PHE A 156 2.83 3.42 -8.67
C PHE A 156 3.22 2.65 -7.41
N LEU A 157 4.05 1.63 -7.56
CA LEU A 157 4.93 1.18 -6.48
C LEU A 157 6.27 1.93 -6.61
N LEU A 158 6.81 2.42 -5.50
CA LEU A 158 8.00 3.25 -5.49
C LEU A 158 9.17 2.51 -4.87
N ASP A 159 10.30 2.46 -5.57
CA ASP A 159 11.59 2.23 -4.90
C ASP A 159 12.02 3.58 -4.32
N ALA A 160 11.39 3.98 -3.22
CA ALA A 160 11.67 5.23 -2.53
C ALA A 160 12.81 5.05 -1.51
N PRO A 161 13.66 6.06 -1.31
CA PRO A 161 14.77 5.99 -0.35
C PRO A 161 14.29 6.19 1.10
N VAL A 162 13.24 5.47 1.50
CA VAL A 162 12.69 5.47 2.87
C VAL A 162 13.23 4.25 3.64
N PRO A 163 13.72 4.43 4.88
CA PRO A 163 14.22 3.32 5.69
C PRO A 163 13.21 2.17 5.83
N PRO A 164 13.65 0.91 5.94
CA PRO A 164 12.77 -0.21 6.30
C PRO A 164 12.06 0.05 7.63
N THR A 165 10.82 -0.41 7.76
CA THR A 165 10.05 -0.21 9.00
C THR A 165 10.51 -1.22 10.05
N THR A 166 10.90 -0.71 11.21
CA THR A 166 11.26 -1.54 12.36
C THR A 166 10.05 -1.82 13.27
N VAL A 167 10.13 -2.85 14.11
CA VAL A 167 9.09 -3.14 15.12
C VAL A 167 8.92 -1.95 16.09
N ALA A 168 10.02 -1.35 16.54
CA ALA A 168 9.96 -0.19 17.44
C ALA A 168 9.24 1.01 16.81
N GLU A 169 9.52 1.31 15.55
CA GLU A 169 8.81 2.37 14.80
C GLU A 169 7.33 2.05 14.63
N ALA A 170 7.01 0.80 14.27
CA ALA A 170 5.64 0.36 14.07
C ALA A 170 4.80 0.52 15.34
N VAL A 171 5.31 0.06 16.49
CA VAL A 171 4.64 0.22 17.80
C VAL A 171 4.49 1.69 18.17
N THR A 172 5.53 2.49 17.97
CA THR A 172 5.50 3.93 18.29
C THR A 172 4.40 4.65 17.50
N LYS A 173 4.18 4.24 16.25
CA LYS A 173 3.18 4.82 15.35
C LYS A 173 1.80 4.16 15.47
N ALA A 174 1.70 2.98 16.07
CA ALA A 174 0.51 2.15 16.08
C ALA A 174 -0.76 2.89 16.56
N PRO A 175 -0.77 3.68 17.66
CA PRO A 175 -1.99 4.35 18.12
C PRO A 175 -2.60 5.27 17.05
N ARG A 176 -1.76 6.06 16.36
CA ARG A 176 -2.21 6.97 15.31
C ARG A 176 -2.60 6.20 14.04
N ILE A 177 -1.78 5.24 13.62
CA ILE A 177 -2.05 4.46 12.40
C ILE A 177 -3.34 3.67 12.54
N LEU A 178 -3.52 2.93 13.63
CA LEU A 178 -4.70 2.12 13.89
C LEU A 178 -5.97 2.97 14.05
N SER A 179 -5.87 4.21 14.54
CA SER A 179 -7.04 5.10 14.62
C SER A 179 -7.63 5.47 13.25
N GLY A 180 -6.84 5.36 12.18
CA GLY A 180 -7.25 5.65 10.81
C GLY A 180 -7.51 4.41 9.96
N LEU A 181 -7.40 3.21 10.53
CA LEU A 181 -7.61 1.96 9.82
C LEU A 181 -8.90 1.28 10.26
N ASP A 182 -9.61 0.75 9.28
CA ASP A 182 -10.70 -0.20 9.50
C ASP A 182 -10.18 -1.59 9.10
N LEU A 183 -9.84 -2.40 10.10
CA LEU A 183 -9.29 -3.74 9.90
C LEU A 183 -10.39 -4.76 10.12
N SER A 184 -10.85 -5.37 9.03
CA SER A 184 -11.84 -6.47 9.06
C SER A 184 -11.31 -7.70 9.80
N ASP A 185 -10.00 -7.97 9.67
CA ASP A 185 -9.26 -8.99 10.41
C ASP A 185 -7.86 -8.47 10.75
N ALA A 186 -7.69 -7.98 11.99
CA ALA A 186 -6.40 -7.44 12.40
C ALA A 186 -5.34 -8.52 12.63
N ARG A 187 -5.73 -9.79 12.81
CA ARG A 187 -4.78 -10.91 12.94
C ARG A 187 -4.03 -11.09 11.62
N SER A 188 -4.77 -11.16 10.52
CA SER A 188 -4.18 -11.25 9.17
C SER A 188 -3.34 -10.02 8.85
N ALA A 189 -3.79 -8.82 9.20
CA ALA A 189 -3.04 -7.59 8.95
C ALA A 189 -1.70 -7.52 9.71
N VAL A 190 -1.66 -7.99 10.96
CA VAL A 190 -0.42 -8.08 11.75
C VAL A 190 0.51 -9.14 11.17
N TRP A 191 -0.03 -10.29 10.76
CA TRP A 191 0.76 -11.35 10.11
C TRP A 191 1.42 -10.89 8.83
N ASP A 192 0.64 -10.27 7.93
CA ASP A 192 1.19 -9.75 6.67
C ASP A 192 2.14 -8.58 6.91
N ALA A 193 1.92 -7.74 7.93
CA ALA A 193 2.91 -6.73 8.29
C ALA A 193 4.25 -7.32 8.72
N ALA A 194 4.25 -8.37 9.53
CA ALA A 194 5.49 -9.05 9.90
C ALA A 194 6.16 -9.68 8.67
N ARG A 195 5.40 -10.38 7.81
CA ARG A 195 5.91 -11.01 6.58
C ARG A 195 6.52 -9.98 5.63
N LEU A 196 5.81 -8.89 5.35
CA LEU A 196 6.21 -7.85 4.39
C LEU A 196 7.38 -7.01 4.92
N ALA A 197 7.46 -6.78 6.23
CA ALA A 197 8.56 -6.06 6.86
C ALA A 197 9.79 -6.94 7.15
N GLY A 198 9.66 -8.27 7.05
CA GLY A 198 10.72 -9.21 7.38
C GLY A 198 10.95 -9.38 8.89
N TRP A 199 9.92 -9.15 9.71
CA TRP A 199 9.96 -9.39 11.14
C TRP A 199 9.71 -10.87 11.47
N ASN A 200 10.24 -11.32 12.60
CA ASN A 200 9.83 -12.60 13.17
C ASN A 200 8.42 -12.44 13.76
N MET A 201 7.59 -13.46 13.63
CA MET A 201 6.28 -13.50 14.27
C MET A 201 5.94 -14.88 14.81
N GLU A 202 5.39 -14.91 16.02
CA GLU A 202 4.86 -16.11 16.66
C GLU A 202 3.50 -15.80 17.29
N TRP A 203 2.54 -16.72 17.11
CA TRP A 203 1.28 -16.66 17.84
C TRP A 203 1.51 -17.06 19.30
N THR A 204 0.81 -16.40 20.23
CA THR A 204 0.94 -16.68 21.67
C THR A 204 0.23 -17.94 22.11
N ASP A 205 -0.70 -18.42 21.29
CA ASP A 205 -1.56 -19.57 21.56
C ASP A 205 -2.17 -20.12 20.25
N ALA A 206 -2.82 -21.28 20.34
CA ALA A 206 -3.45 -21.95 19.20
C ALA A 206 -4.77 -21.30 18.76
N ASP A 207 -5.36 -20.43 19.59
CA ASP A 207 -6.61 -19.72 19.32
C ASP A 207 -6.36 -18.34 18.67
N PHE A 208 -5.09 -18.01 18.41
CA PHE A 208 -4.64 -16.76 17.80
C PHE A 208 -5.11 -15.51 18.57
N THR A 209 -5.13 -15.60 19.91
CA THR A 209 -5.55 -14.48 20.77
C THR A 209 -4.45 -13.42 20.96
N GLY A 210 -3.21 -13.74 20.57
CA GLY A 210 -2.13 -12.77 20.52
C GLY A 210 -1.02 -13.15 19.54
N ALA A 211 -0.28 -12.15 19.10
CA ALA A 211 0.85 -12.28 18.17
C ALA A 211 2.04 -11.47 18.68
N THR A 212 3.17 -12.12 18.90
CA THR A 212 4.44 -11.45 19.19
C THR A 212 5.23 -11.27 17.91
N VAL A 213 5.53 -10.02 17.56
CA VAL A 213 6.44 -9.65 16.46
C VAL A 213 7.77 -9.16 17.03
N SER A 214 8.89 -9.45 16.35
CA SER A 214 10.20 -8.98 16.77
C SER A 214 11.20 -8.79 15.64
N ASP A 215 12.12 -7.86 15.84
CA ASP A 215 13.31 -7.64 15.03
C ASP A 215 14.46 -7.15 15.93
N ALA A 216 15.54 -6.62 15.34
CA ALA A 216 16.68 -6.10 16.10
C ALA A 216 16.36 -4.84 16.94
N SER A 217 15.26 -4.13 16.65
CA SER A 217 14.82 -2.94 17.39
C SER A 217 14.00 -3.27 18.64
N GLY A 218 13.46 -4.49 18.75
CA GLY A 218 12.69 -4.92 19.91
C GLY A 218 11.59 -5.92 19.57
N SER A 219 10.62 -6.04 20.48
CA SER A 219 9.47 -6.92 20.34
C SER A 219 8.17 -6.22 20.75
N ALA A 220 7.07 -6.69 20.17
CA ALA A 220 5.73 -6.23 20.48
C ALA A 220 4.75 -7.40 20.46
N THR A 221 3.84 -7.44 21.43
CA THR A 221 2.74 -8.41 21.48
C THR A 221 1.42 -7.68 21.25
N PHE A 222 0.75 -8.03 20.15
CA PHE A 222 -0.61 -7.64 19.84
C PHE A 222 -1.58 -8.64 20.50
N GLN A 223 -2.66 -8.14 21.08
CA GLN A 223 -3.74 -8.93 21.66
C GLN A 223 -5.02 -8.70 20.88
N PHE A 224 -5.76 -9.77 20.61
CA PHE A 224 -6.98 -9.75 19.81
C PHE A 224 -8.19 -10.25 20.61
N ASP A 225 -9.36 -9.67 20.36
CA ASP A 225 -10.63 -10.27 20.83
C ASP A 225 -11.12 -11.38 19.89
N ASP A 226 -12.27 -11.96 20.20
CA ASP A 226 -12.92 -13.01 19.40
C ASP A 226 -13.25 -12.55 17.96
N GLN A 227 -13.55 -11.26 17.79
CA GLN A 227 -13.82 -10.60 16.52
C GLN A 227 -12.56 -10.16 15.75
N ALA A 228 -11.37 -10.62 16.16
CA ALA A 228 -10.08 -10.30 15.52
C ALA A 228 -9.69 -8.82 15.58
N ARG A 229 -10.24 -8.04 16.52
CA ARG A 229 -9.88 -6.63 16.73
C ARG A 229 -8.73 -6.53 17.72
N ILE A 230 -7.82 -5.57 17.50
CA ILE A 230 -6.73 -5.29 18.45
C ILE A 230 -7.32 -4.67 19.71
N ILE A 231 -7.11 -5.32 20.86
CA ILE A 231 -7.53 -4.84 22.19
C ILE A 231 -6.37 -4.39 23.07
N GLY A 232 -5.13 -4.71 22.67
CA GLY A 232 -3.94 -4.34 23.41
C GLY A 232 -2.66 -4.50 22.59
N ILE A 233 -1.67 -3.66 22.89
CA ILE A 233 -0.31 -3.75 22.35
C ILE A 233 0.66 -3.55 23.51
N GLY A 234 1.42 -4.57 23.86
CA GLY A 234 2.54 -4.49 24.80
C GLY A 234 3.87 -4.51 24.05
N SER A 235 4.89 -3.79 24.51
CA SER A 235 6.19 -3.78 23.83
C SER A 235 7.37 -3.81 24.79
N SER A 236 8.47 -4.37 24.30
CA SER A 236 9.80 -4.30 24.89
C SER A 236 10.76 -3.84 23.81
N LEU A 237 11.16 -2.56 23.89
CA LEU A 237 12.04 -1.93 22.90
C LEU A 237 13.49 -2.06 23.34
N GLY A 238 14.39 -2.32 22.39
CA GLY A 238 15.82 -2.33 22.63
C GLY A 238 16.30 -0.93 23.01
N SER A 239 17.13 -0.85 24.05
CA SER A 239 17.81 0.39 24.50
C SER A 239 18.89 0.85 23.55
#